data_AF-A0A1B9G7F3-F1
#
_entry.id   AF-A0A1B9G7F3-F1
#
_cell.length_a   1.000
_cell.length_b   1.000
_cell.length_c   1.000
_cell.angle_alpha   90.00
_cell.angle_beta   90.00
_cell.angle_gamma   90.00
#
_symmetry.space_group_name_H-M   'P 1'
#
loop_
_entity.id
_entity.type
_entity.pdbx_description
1 polymer ?
#
loop_
_entity_poly.entity_id
_entity_poly.type
_entity_poly.pdbx_seq_one_letter_code
_entity_poly.pdbx_strand_id
1 'polypeptide(L)'
;MRKGPGLSALSRQSIYTSSYSTLSSSISTSQITSLQSSLESFRELLIEFSMKHKKDIKDDPAFRHQFQKMCSSLGIDPLVGSSRSSGSGGVWGMLGISEFEYELCVQLVDVCVSSRGQNGGLIRLDEVIRRVERLRSGGKDRSSITDVKGKTNEGDVTEQDILRCLKILEPLKSGYTVHTIQSTKYIRSVPSELNMDQSILLSIAATTGGRLNKREVRGQTGWGEDRINVGLRDCVMEHGLGWVDDQSFAFDHLSGSGVVENQIRGDVWIIAATNFEVV
;
A
#
# COMPACT_ATOMS: atom_id res chain seq x y z
N MET A 1 31.41 72.05 -0.53
CA MET A 1 32.04 70.77 -0.95
C MET A 1 31.71 69.70 0.09
N ARG A 2 30.81 68.77 -0.21
CA ARG A 2 30.47 67.63 0.67
C ARG A 2 31.70 66.73 0.76
N LYS A 3 32.31 66.60 1.94
CA LYS A 3 33.40 65.64 2.19
C LYS A 3 32.86 64.23 1.90
N GLY A 4 33.43 63.56 0.90
CA GLY A 4 33.07 62.19 0.54
C GLY A 4 33.37 61.21 1.68
N PRO A 5 32.65 60.08 1.76
CA PRO A 5 32.84 59.10 2.82
C PRO A 5 34.27 58.54 2.76
N GLY A 6 35.06 58.77 3.83
CA GLY A 6 36.43 58.29 3.96
C GLY A 6 36.51 56.83 4.42
N LEU A 7 37.70 56.23 4.27
CA LEU A 7 38.04 54.83 4.59
C LEU A 7 37.57 54.35 5.98
N SER A 8 37.42 55.26 6.95
CA SER A 8 36.88 54.98 8.28
C SER A 8 35.40 54.54 8.27
N ALA A 9 34.60 54.98 7.29
CA ALA A 9 33.22 54.53 7.12
C ALA A 9 33.15 53.07 6.64
N LEU A 10 34.07 52.65 5.77
CA LEU A 10 34.21 51.27 5.29
C LEU A 10 34.61 50.31 6.43
N SER A 11 35.55 50.72 7.29
CA SER A 11 35.93 49.95 8.48
C SER A 11 34.79 49.84 9.51
N ARG A 12 34.01 50.89 9.73
CA ARG A 12 32.81 50.80 10.56
C ARG A 12 31.78 49.84 9.95
N GLN A 13 31.56 49.93 8.64
CA GLN A 13 30.61 49.06 7.94
C GLN A 13 31.00 47.57 8.09
N SER A 14 32.29 47.23 7.97
CA SER A 14 32.76 45.84 8.13
C SER A 14 32.63 45.34 9.58
N ILE A 15 32.92 46.20 10.57
CA ILE A 15 32.73 45.88 11.99
C ILE A 15 31.24 45.65 12.30
N TYR A 16 30.35 46.54 11.86
CA TYR A 16 28.91 46.38 12.07
C TYR A 16 28.38 45.11 11.40
N THR A 17 28.79 44.83 10.16
CA THR A 17 28.38 43.60 9.45
C THR A 17 28.83 42.35 10.21
N SER A 18 30.05 42.35 10.74
CA SER A 18 30.57 41.25 11.57
C SER A 18 29.77 41.09 12.86
N SER A 19 29.49 42.17 13.58
CA SER A 19 28.69 42.14 14.81
C SER A 19 27.25 41.68 14.58
N TYR A 20 26.60 42.14 13.49
CA TYR A 20 25.26 41.68 13.11
C TYR A 20 25.25 40.20 12.72
N SER A 21 26.29 39.72 12.04
CA SER A 21 26.45 38.30 11.69
C SER A 21 26.60 37.41 12.93
N THR A 22 27.42 37.83 13.91
CA THR A 22 27.59 37.10 15.17
C THR A 22 26.30 37.10 15.99
N LEU A 23 25.61 38.24 16.09
CA LEU A 23 24.33 38.32 16.80
C LEU A 23 23.27 37.44 16.12
N SER A 24 23.16 37.51 14.79
CA SER A 24 22.24 36.66 14.04
C SER A 24 22.54 35.18 14.24
N SER A 25 23.81 34.79 14.22
CA SER A 25 24.22 33.39 14.48
C SER A 25 23.85 32.96 15.89
N SER A 26 24.09 33.81 16.90
CA SER A 26 23.72 33.55 18.30
C SER A 26 22.21 33.41 18.51
N ILE A 27 21.40 34.20 17.81
CA ILE A 27 19.94 34.10 17.89
C ILE A 27 19.48 32.79 17.26
N SER A 28 19.99 32.46 16.08
CA SER A 28 19.67 31.19 15.40
C SER A 28 20.08 29.98 16.24
N THR A 29 21.27 29.97 16.84
CA THR A 29 21.70 28.86 17.71
C THR A 29 20.80 28.74 18.94
N SER A 30 20.45 29.85 19.59
CA SER A 30 19.52 29.83 20.72
C SER A 30 18.14 29.28 20.34
N GLN A 31 17.60 29.68 19.18
CA GLN A 31 16.34 29.14 18.67
C GLN A 31 16.43 27.64 18.38
N ILE A 32 17.51 27.18 17.75
CA ILE A 32 17.73 25.75 17.47
C ILE A 32 17.81 24.96 18.78
N THR A 33 18.56 25.43 19.78
CA THR A 33 18.66 24.76 21.08
C THR A 33 17.31 24.71 21.81
N SER A 34 16.53 25.79 21.76
CA SER A 34 15.18 25.83 22.34
C SER A 34 14.23 24.86 21.64
N LEU A 35 14.30 24.76 20.32
CA LEU A 35 13.50 23.81 19.54
C LEU A 35 13.90 22.36 19.83
N GLN A 36 15.21 22.09 19.93
CA GLN A 36 15.72 20.76 20.31
C GLN A 36 15.21 20.32 21.68
N SER A 37 15.26 21.20 22.69
CA SER A 37 14.73 20.91 24.02
C SER A 37 13.21 20.66 24.00
N SER A 38 12.47 21.44 23.20
CA SER A 38 11.02 21.25 23.05
C SER A 38 10.68 19.93 22.36
N LEU A 39 11.45 19.52 21.35
CA LEU A 39 11.29 18.23 20.66
C LEU A 39 11.61 17.05 21.59
N GLU A 40 12.62 17.16 22.44
CA GLU A 40 12.96 16.11 23.40
C GLU A 40 11.87 15.95 24.46
N SER A 41 11.41 17.05 25.07
CA SER A 41 10.28 17.01 26.01
C SER A 41 9.01 16.44 25.37
N PHE A 42 8.75 16.81 24.11
CA PHE A 42 7.62 16.24 23.36
C PHE A 42 7.79 14.74 23.08
N ARG A 43 9.00 14.29 22.76
CA ARG A 43 9.32 12.87 22.57
C ARG A 43 9.05 12.08 23.84
N GLU A 44 9.48 12.57 25.00
CA GLU A 44 9.23 11.94 26.30
C GLU A 44 7.73 11.82 26.58
N LEU A 45 6.96 12.89 26.38
CA LEU A 45 5.50 12.89 26.53
C LEU A 45 4.83 11.91 25.56
N LEU A 46 5.32 11.82 24.32
CA LEU A 46 4.79 10.87 23.33
C LEU A 46 5.08 9.43 23.75
N ILE A 47 6.27 9.12 24.25
CA ILE A 47 6.62 7.80 24.81
C ILE A 47 5.69 7.45 25.98
N GLU A 48 5.52 8.37 26.92
CA GLU A 48 4.65 8.18 28.08
C GLU A 48 3.19 7.96 27.68
N PHE A 49 2.67 8.80 26.80
CA PHE A 49 1.32 8.68 26.24
C PHE A 49 1.11 7.31 25.59
N SER A 50 2.08 6.88 24.80
CA SER A 50 2.00 5.61 24.10
C SER A 50 2.03 4.41 25.05
N MET A 51 2.85 4.47 26.10
CA MET A 51 2.92 3.41 27.12
C MET A 51 1.61 3.31 27.90
N LYS A 52 1.02 4.46 28.24
CA LYS A 52 -0.25 4.54 28.95
C LYS A 52 -1.41 4.00 28.12
N HIS A 53 -1.44 4.33 26.83
CA HIS A 53 -2.52 3.97 25.91
C HIS A 53 -2.17 2.79 25.00
N LYS A 54 -1.18 1.97 25.37
CA LYS A 54 -0.70 0.86 24.53
C LYS A 54 -1.79 -0.12 24.14
N LYS A 55 -2.72 -0.45 25.05
CA LYS A 55 -3.85 -1.33 24.75
C LYS A 55 -4.81 -0.66 23.78
N ASP A 56 -5.22 0.56 24.07
CA ASP A 56 -6.10 1.36 23.21
C ASP A 56 -5.55 1.51 21.78
N ILE A 57 -4.23 1.73 21.61
CA ILE A 57 -3.57 1.81 20.29
C ILE A 57 -3.62 0.46 19.55
N LYS A 58 -3.56 -0.65 20.28
CA LYS A 58 -3.66 -1.99 19.71
C LYS A 58 -5.09 -2.39 19.41
N ASP A 59 -6.05 -1.97 20.22
CA ASP A 59 -7.41 -2.49 20.15
C ASP A 59 -8.31 -1.62 19.28
N ASP A 60 -8.13 -0.29 19.28
CA ASP A 60 -8.92 0.65 18.48
C ASP A 60 -8.19 1.07 17.19
N PRO A 61 -8.63 0.61 16.01
CA PRO A 61 -8.02 0.97 14.73
C PRO A 61 -8.14 2.46 14.39
N ALA A 62 -9.22 3.14 14.79
CA ALA A 62 -9.40 4.56 14.53
C ALA A 62 -8.44 5.40 15.37
N PHE A 63 -8.30 5.05 16.66
CA PHE A 63 -7.33 5.69 17.54
C PHE A 63 -5.90 5.44 17.08
N ARG A 64 -5.59 4.20 16.66
CA ARG A 64 -4.29 3.85 16.07
C ARG A 64 -3.95 4.73 14.87
N HIS A 65 -4.87 4.89 13.93
CA HIS A 65 -4.68 5.72 12.75
C HIS A 65 -4.41 7.19 13.11
N GLN A 66 -5.17 7.75 14.05
CA GLN A 66 -4.98 9.13 14.50
C GLN A 66 -3.62 9.33 15.19
N PHE A 67 -3.22 8.39 16.03
CA PHE A 67 -1.93 8.42 16.70
C PHE A 67 -0.76 8.31 15.71
N GLN A 68 -0.88 7.47 14.69
CA GLN A 68 0.09 7.38 13.61
C GLN A 68 0.16 8.67 12.78
N LYS A 69 -0.98 9.29 12.45
CA LYS A 69 -1.02 10.57 11.72
C LYS A 69 -0.29 11.68 12.47
N MET A 70 -0.44 11.73 13.80
CA MET A 70 0.32 12.64 14.66
C MET A 70 1.82 12.41 14.51
N CYS A 71 2.27 11.15 14.60
CA CYS A 71 3.70 10.82 14.48
C CYS A 71 4.27 11.17 13.11
N SER A 72 3.55 10.85 12.02
CA SER A 72 3.96 11.19 10.66
C SER A 72 4.05 12.70 10.42
N SER A 73 3.15 13.51 11.00
CA SER A 73 3.19 14.97 10.85
C SER A 73 4.46 15.60 11.43
N LEU A 74 5.10 14.91 12.37
CA LEU A 74 6.33 15.34 13.03
C LEU A 74 7.58 14.70 12.43
N GLY A 75 7.43 13.88 11.39
CA GLY A 75 8.53 13.10 10.81
C GLY A 75 9.04 11.99 11.73
N ILE A 76 8.27 11.64 12.77
CA ILE A 76 8.57 10.51 13.65
C ILE A 76 7.94 9.29 13.00
N ASP A 77 8.75 8.42 12.40
CA ASP A 77 8.24 7.17 11.84
C ASP A 77 7.98 6.17 12.98
N PRO A 78 6.71 5.75 13.21
CA PRO A 78 6.39 4.76 14.21
C PRO A 78 6.97 3.36 13.92
N LEU A 79 7.52 3.12 12.74
CA LEU A 79 7.98 1.80 12.28
C LEU A 79 9.49 1.63 12.33
N VAL A 80 10.24 2.73 12.45
CA VAL A 80 11.70 2.70 12.53
C VAL A 80 12.10 2.38 13.97
N GLY A 81 11.85 1.13 14.35
CA GLY A 81 12.08 0.58 15.68
C GLY A 81 12.87 -0.71 15.63
N SER A 82 13.92 -0.82 14.81
CA SER A 82 14.82 -1.99 14.85
C SER A 82 16.21 -1.81 14.24
N SER A 83 16.55 -0.66 13.65
CA SER A 83 17.94 -0.43 13.23
C SER A 83 18.84 -0.14 14.44
N ARG A 84 19.61 -1.15 14.85
CA ARG A 84 20.65 -1.10 15.89
C ARG A 84 21.82 -0.15 15.58
N SER A 85 21.71 0.79 14.63
CA SER A 85 22.82 1.65 14.20
C SER A 85 22.61 3.16 14.34
N SER A 86 21.48 3.62 14.87
CA SER A 86 21.29 5.04 15.18
C SER A 86 20.73 5.17 16.59
N GLY A 87 21.39 5.94 17.45
CA GLY A 87 21.10 6.10 18.89
C GLY A 87 19.74 6.73 19.24
N SER A 88 18.77 6.67 18.33
CA SER A 88 17.37 6.98 18.55
C SER A 88 16.57 5.68 18.40
N GLY A 89 16.59 4.84 19.43
CA GLY A 89 15.71 3.68 19.52
C GLY A 89 14.25 4.13 19.33
N GLY A 90 13.60 3.61 18.29
CA GLY A 90 12.23 3.96 17.95
C GLY A 90 11.31 3.69 19.14
N VAL A 91 10.58 4.73 19.55
CA VAL A 91 9.58 4.74 20.63
C VAL A 91 8.64 3.52 20.59
N TRP A 92 8.45 2.96 19.40
CA TRP A 92 7.50 1.92 19.05
C TRP A 92 8.01 0.49 19.14
N GLY A 93 9.32 0.27 18.98
CA GLY A 93 9.93 -1.03 19.29
C GLY A 93 9.77 -1.37 20.78
N MET A 94 9.74 -0.35 21.64
CA MET A 94 9.49 -0.49 23.08
C MET A 94 8.00 -0.72 23.40
N LEU A 95 7.09 -0.34 22.51
CA LEU A 95 5.64 -0.47 22.67
C LEU A 95 5.10 -1.83 22.19
N GLY A 96 5.91 -2.68 21.54
CA GLY A 96 5.46 -3.97 21.02
C GLY A 96 4.34 -3.86 19.98
N ILE A 97 4.24 -2.69 19.32
CA ILE A 97 3.34 -2.43 18.20
C ILE A 97 3.93 -3.00 16.91
N SER A 98 5.26 -3.05 16.83
CA SER A 98 5.98 -3.76 15.78
C SER A 98 5.63 -5.26 15.72
N GLU A 99 5.35 -5.90 16.86
CA GLU A 99 5.01 -7.34 16.90
C GLU A 99 3.68 -7.64 16.18
N PHE A 100 2.65 -6.82 16.41
CA PHE A 100 1.38 -6.93 15.68
C PHE A 100 1.57 -6.70 14.19
N GLU A 101 2.36 -5.69 13.81
CA GLU A 101 2.60 -5.36 12.40
C GLU A 101 3.40 -6.45 11.69
N TYR A 102 4.42 -7.02 12.34
CA TYR A 102 5.16 -8.17 11.80
C TYR A 102 4.29 -9.42 11.70
N GLU A 103 3.46 -9.70 12.70
CA GLU A 103 2.49 -10.81 12.65
C GLU A 103 1.52 -10.62 11.47
N LEU A 104 1.00 -9.40 11.29
CA LEU A 104 0.13 -9.05 10.17
C LEU A 104 0.86 -9.17 8.82
N CYS A 105 2.14 -8.78 8.75
CA CYS A 105 2.96 -8.98 7.54
C CYS A 105 3.07 -10.46 7.16
N VAL A 106 3.30 -11.34 8.15
CA VAL A 106 3.42 -12.77 7.90
C VAL A 106 2.09 -13.36 7.41
N GLN A 107 0.97 -12.96 8.02
CA GLN A 107 -0.37 -13.37 7.59
C GLN A 107 -0.70 -12.86 6.17
N LEU A 108 -0.33 -11.63 5.86
CA LEU A 108 -0.45 -11.06 4.51
C LEU A 108 0.31 -11.91 3.48
N VAL A 109 1.56 -12.25 3.79
CA VAL A 109 2.40 -13.10 2.92
C VAL A 109 1.76 -14.46 2.72
N ASP A 110 1.25 -15.09 3.79
CA ASP A 110 0.59 -16.40 3.72
C ASP A 110 -0.67 -16.37 2.82
N VAL A 111 -1.52 -15.35 2.96
CA VAL A 111 -2.68 -15.14 2.09
C VAL A 111 -2.26 -14.94 0.64
N CYS A 112 -1.23 -14.14 0.39
CA CYS A 112 -0.72 -13.89 -0.96
C CYS A 112 -0.08 -15.12 -1.60
N VAL A 113 0.58 -15.99 -0.83
CA VAL A 113 1.20 -17.22 -1.32
C VAL A 113 0.15 -18.31 -1.56
N SER A 114 -0.77 -18.51 -0.62
CA SER A 114 -1.84 -19.52 -0.72
C SER A 114 -2.82 -19.23 -1.86
N SER A 115 -3.13 -17.95 -2.11
CA SER A 115 -4.03 -17.56 -3.20
C SER A 115 -3.36 -17.51 -4.58
N ARG A 116 -2.03 -17.53 -4.64
CA ARG A 116 -1.24 -17.33 -5.88
C ARG A 116 -1.58 -18.30 -6.99
N GLY A 117 -1.85 -19.57 -6.65
CA GLY A 117 -2.21 -20.59 -7.63
C GLY A 117 -3.55 -20.34 -8.33
N GLN A 118 -4.44 -19.56 -7.70
CA GLN A 118 -5.77 -19.26 -8.25
C GLN A 118 -5.79 -17.92 -8.98
N ASN A 119 -5.13 -16.89 -8.44
CA ASN A 119 -5.25 -15.51 -8.92
C ASN A 119 -4.02 -14.97 -9.68
N GLY A 120 -3.01 -15.80 -9.91
CA GLY A 120 -1.77 -15.38 -10.58
C GLY A 120 -0.89 -14.44 -9.73
N GLY A 121 -1.19 -14.32 -8.44
CA GLY A 121 -0.53 -13.42 -7.50
C GLY A 121 -0.96 -11.96 -7.61
N LEU A 122 -2.18 -11.72 -8.09
CA LEU A 122 -2.87 -10.44 -7.98
C LEU A 122 -4.16 -10.60 -7.18
N ILE A 123 -4.28 -9.88 -6.07
CA ILE A 123 -5.41 -9.98 -5.15
C ILE A 123 -5.88 -8.58 -4.78
N ARG A 124 -7.20 -8.38 -4.62
CA ARG A 124 -7.70 -7.08 -4.14
C ARG A 124 -7.41 -6.88 -2.65
N LEU A 125 -7.25 -5.63 -2.26
CA LEU A 125 -6.94 -5.25 -0.88
C LEU A 125 -8.07 -5.61 0.09
N ASP A 126 -9.34 -5.42 -0.31
CA ASP A 126 -10.53 -5.78 0.46
C ASP A 126 -10.59 -7.29 0.75
N GLU A 127 -10.28 -8.09 -0.26
CA GLU A 127 -10.25 -9.53 -0.18
C GLU A 127 -9.11 -10.04 0.71
N VAL A 128 -7.95 -9.38 0.68
CA VAL A 128 -6.85 -9.64 1.62
C VAL A 128 -7.30 -9.39 3.05
N ILE A 129 -7.92 -8.24 3.32
CA ILE A 129 -8.42 -7.91 4.67
C ILE A 129 -9.39 -9.00 5.15
N ARG A 130 -10.39 -9.36 4.32
CA ARG A 130 -11.35 -10.41 4.64
C ARG A 130 -10.68 -11.75 4.94
N ARG A 131 -9.71 -12.18 4.12
CA ARG A 131 -8.98 -13.44 4.33
C ARG A 131 -8.12 -13.41 5.60
N VAL A 132 -7.45 -12.30 5.87
CA VAL A 132 -6.65 -12.13 7.11
C VAL A 132 -7.54 -12.14 8.35
N GLU A 133 -8.69 -11.47 8.30
CA GLU A 133 -9.67 -11.50 9.40
C GLU A 133 -10.23 -12.90 9.63
N ARG A 134 -10.50 -13.66 8.56
CA ARG A 134 -10.91 -15.06 8.64
C ARG A 134 -9.84 -15.94 9.30
N LEU A 135 -8.56 -15.75 8.96
CA LEU A 135 -7.44 -16.46 9.59
C LEU A 135 -7.37 -16.15 11.10
N ARG A 136 -7.46 -14.87 11.47
CA ARG A 136 -7.44 -14.42 12.88
C ARG A 136 -8.67 -14.89 13.67
N SER A 137 -9.80 -15.09 13.01
CA SER A 137 -11.07 -15.51 13.63
C SER A 137 -11.23 -17.04 13.74
N GLY A 138 -10.21 -17.81 13.36
CA GLY A 138 -10.26 -19.28 13.38
C GLY A 138 -11.25 -19.87 12.37
N GLY A 139 -11.39 -19.25 11.19
CA GLY A 139 -12.23 -19.74 10.10
C GLY A 139 -13.71 -19.36 10.18
N LYS A 140 -14.12 -18.59 11.20
CA LYS A 140 -15.47 -18.01 11.25
C LYS A 140 -15.52 -16.78 10.35
N ASP A 141 -16.44 -16.77 9.39
CA ASP A 141 -16.70 -15.59 8.58
C ASP A 141 -17.27 -14.48 9.48
N ARG A 142 -16.46 -13.48 9.80
CA ARG A 142 -16.91 -12.19 10.37
C ARG A 142 -17.57 -11.33 9.29
N SER A 143 -18.36 -11.95 8.41
CA SER A 143 -19.08 -11.24 7.36
C SER A 143 -19.98 -10.19 8.00
N SER A 144 -19.59 -8.92 7.82
CA SER A 144 -20.42 -7.73 7.99
C SER A 144 -21.52 -7.84 9.03
N ILE A 145 -21.15 -8.01 10.29
CA ILE A 145 -22.06 -7.64 11.35
C ILE A 145 -21.61 -6.26 11.80
N THR A 146 -22.20 -5.27 11.13
CA THR A 146 -22.64 -4.03 11.80
C THR A 146 -23.58 -4.46 12.93
N ASP A 147 -23.04 -5.04 13.99
CA ASP A 147 -23.79 -5.27 15.20
C ASP A 147 -24.15 -3.89 15.72
N VAL A 148 -25.40 -3.76 16.12
CA VAL A 148 -26.10 -2.54 16.57
C VAL A 148 -25.53 -2.01 17.91
N LYS A 149 -24.25 -2.24 18.17
CA LYS A 149 -23.47 -1.74 19.29
C LYS A 149 -22.04 -1.56 18.80
N GLY A 150 -21.61 -0.32 18.60
CA GLY A 150 -20.27 0.07 18.17
C GLY A 150 -19.14 -0.40 19.10
N LYS A 151 -18.90 -1.71 19.10
CA LYS A 151 -17.71 -2.36 19.64
C LYS A 151 -16.95 -2.91 18.44
N THR A 152 -15.96 -2.15 18.00
CA THR A 152 -14.82 -2.69 17.24
C THR A 152 -14.23 -3.82 18.08
N ASN A 153 -14.13 -5.02 17.51
CA ASN A 153 -13.54 -6.14 18.24
C ASN A 153 -12.01 -5.93 18.26
N GLU A 154 -11.36 -6.48 19.29
CA GLU A 154 -9.90 -6.47 19.39
C GLU A 154 -9.29 -7.07 18.10
N GLY A 155 -8.57 -6.24 17.34
CA GLY A 155 -7.76 -6.70 16.20
C GLY A 155 -8.39 -6.59 14.80
N ASP A 156 -9.39 -5.73 14.59
CA ASP A 156 -9.88 -5.40 13.25
C ASP A 156 -8.74 -4.81 12.39
N VAL A 157 -8.61 -5.30 11.15
CA VAL A 157 -7.49 -4.96 10.25
C VAL A 157 -7.93 -3.88 9.29
N THR A 158 -7.27 -2.73 9.31
CA THR A 158 -7.56 -1.65 8.37
C THR A 158 -6.71 -1.76 7.11
N GLU A 159 -7.18 -1.14 6.02
CA GLU A 159 -6.39 -0.97 4.80
C GLU A 159 -5.03 -0.30 5.07
N GLN A 160 -4.97 0.65 6.00
CA GLN A 160 -3.72 1.33 6.36
C GLN A 160 -2.72 0.39 7.04
N ASP A 161 -3.21 -0.59 7.82
CA ASP A 161 -2.36 -1.61 8.43
C ASP A 161 -1.73 -2.51 7.35
N ILE A 162 -2.49 -2.87 6.30
CA ILE A 162 -1.95 -3.66 5.17
C ILE A 162 -0.94 -2.86 4.34
N LEU A 163 -1.24 -1.61 3.99
CA LEU A 163 -0.31 -0.73 3.25
C LEU A 163 1.02 -0.55 3.99
N ARG A 164 0.96 -0.56 5.32
CA ARG A 164 2.12 -0.53 6.19
C ARG A 164 2.91 -1.82 6.17
N CYS A 165 2.23 -2.97 6.25
CA CYS A 165 2.89 -4.26 6.10
C CYS A 165 3.70 -4.33 4.81
N LEU A 166 3.16 -3.79 3.72
CA LEU A 166 3.85 -3.75 2.43
C LEU A 166 5.13 -2.90 2.47
N LYS A 167 5.13 -1.77 3.19
CA LYS A 167 6.35 -0.97 3.43
C LYS A 167 7.39 -1.74 4.27
N ILE A 168 6.94 -2.50 5.25
CA ILE A 168 7.82 -3.35 6.08
C ILE A 168 8.44 -4.47 5.22
N LEU A 169 7.70 -5.00 4.24
CA LEU A 169 8.15 -6.04 3.33
C LEU A 169 9.04 -5.52 2.19
N GLU A 170 9.03 -4.21 1.89
CA GLU A 170 9.80 -3.57 0.81
C GLU A 170 11.31 -3.90 0.83
N PRO A 171 12.02 -3.87 1.99
CA PRO A 171 13.44 -4.21 2.06
C PRO A 171 13.78 -5.65 1.68
N LEU A 172 12.80 -6.57 1.77
CA LEU A 172 12.99 -7.97 1.38
C LEU A 172 13.02 -8.15 -0.15
N LYS A 173 12.67 -7.12 -0.92
CA LYS A 173 12.60 -7.16 -2.41
C LYS A 173 11.78 -8.35 -2.93
N SER A 174 10.74 -8.74 -2.19
CA SER A 174 9.90 -9.90 -2.48
C SER A 174 8.85 -9.65 -3.57
N GLY A 175 8.85 -8.48 -4.19
CA GLY A 175 7.96 -8.14 -5.31
C GLY A 175 6.55 -7.75 -4.92
N TYR A 176 6.31 -7.41 -3.64
CA TYR A 176 5.03 -6.90 -3.20
C TYR A 176 4.83 -5.44 -3.62
N THR A 177 3.82 -5.20 -4.44
CA THR A 177 3.48 -3.84 -4.91
C THR A 177 1.98 -3.60 -4.83
N VAL A 178 1.59 -2.34 -4.64
CA VAL A 178 0.18 -1.93 -4.68
C VAL A 178 -0.08 -1.25 -6.02
N HIS A 179 -1.08 -1.75 -6.73
CA HIS A 179 -1.57 -1.14 -7.96
C HIS A 179 -3.00 -0.65 -7.72
N THR A 180 -3.27 0.61 -8.06
CA THR A 180 -4.63 1.15 -8.03
C THR A 180 -5.16 1.13 -9.45
N ILE A 181 -6.25 0.40 -9.67
CA ILE A 181 -6.90 0.28 -10.98
C ILE A 181 -8.32 0.78 -10.81
N GLN A 182 -8.66 1.82 -11.57
CA GLN A 182 -9.87 2.62 -11.38
C GLN A 182 -9.96 3.17 -9.95
N SER A 183 -10.80 2.57 -9.10
CA SER A 183 -10.99 2.95 -7.69
C SER A 183 -10.57 1.86 -6.71
N THR A 184 -10.15 0.71 -7.20
CA THR A 184 -9.87 -0.47 -6.37
C THR A 184 -8.37 -0.69 -6.28
N LYS A 185 -7.89 -0.98 -5.06
CA LYS A 185 -6.49 -1.29 -4.82
C LYS A 185 -6.27 -2.79 -4.88
N TYR A 186 -5.23 -3.17 -5.61
CA TYR A 186 -4.77 -4.53 -5.78
C TYR A 186 -3.36 -4.66 -5.21
N ILE A 187 -3.11 -5.76 -4.52
CA ILE A 187 -1.79 -6.18 -4.08
C ILE A 187 -1.29 -7.23 -5.07
N ARG A 188 -0.09 -7.01 -5.57
CA ARG A 188 0.65 -7.98 -6.35
C ARG A 188 1.71 -8.63 -5.48
N SER A 189 1.88 -9.95 -5.60
CA SER A 189 2.85 -10.76 -4.84
C SER A 189 3.94 -11.39 -5.72
N VAL A 190 4.02 -10.96 -6.98
CA VAL A 190 4.91 -11.52 -8.01
C VAL A 190 5.78 -10.39 -8.58
N PRO A 191 7.10 -10.59 -8.75
CA PRO A 191 8.04 -9.56 -9.22
C PRO A 191 7.96 -9.24 -10.72
N SER A 192 6.77 -9.38 -11.33
CA SER A 192 6.51 -9.01 -12.71
C SER A 192 5.75 -7.69 -12.74
N GLU A 193 5.95 -6.85 -13.74
CA GLU A 193 5.16 -5.63 -13.92
C GLU A 193 3.88 -5.92 -14.70
N LEU A 194 2.88 -5.04 -14.58
CA LEU A 194 1.62 -5.22 -15.29
C LEU A 194 1.73 -4.41 -16.58
N ASN A 195 1.59 -5.07 -17.73
CA ASN A 195 1.63 -4.39 -19.01
C ASN A 195 0.42 -3.43 -19.14
N MET A 196 0.55 -2.39 -19.97
CA MET A 196 -0.53 -1.45 -20.28
C MET A 196 -1.77 -2.18 -20.81
N ASP A 197 -1.58 -3.22 -21.62
CA ASP A 197 -2.71 -3.97 -22.16
C ASP A 197 -3.43 -4.77 -21.06
N GLN A 198 -2.67 -5.30 -20.11
CA GLN A 198 -3.21 -6.04 -18.96
C GLN A 198 -3.95 -5.12 -18.00
N SER A 199 -3.47 -3.88 -17.79
CA SER A 199 -4.15 -2.91 -16.92
C SER A 199 -5.49 -2.49 -17.52
N ILE A 200 -5.55 -2.31 -18.83
CA ILE A 200 -6.78 -2.04 -19.57
C ILE A 200 -7.73 -3.22 -19.47
N LEU A 201 -7.29 -4.44 -19.76
CA LEU A 201 -8.12 -5.65 -19.64
C LEU A 201 -8.65 -5.85 -18.21
N LEU A 202 -7.83 -5.61 -17.20
CA LEU A 202 -8.24 -5.68 -15.80
C LEU A 202 -9.25 -4.58 -15.42
N SER A 203 -9.14 -3.38 -16.01
CA SER A 203 -10.14 -2.31 -15.81
C SER A 203 -11.49 -2.63 -16.45
N ILE A 204 -11.49 -3.28 -17.62
CA ILE A 204 -12.71 -3.77 -18.27
C ILE A 204 -13.32 -4.87 -17.40
N ALA A 205 -12.50 -5.83 -16.95
CA ALA A 205 -12.93 -6.92 -16.10
C ALA A 205 -13.51 -6.42 -14.76
N ALA A 206 -12.94 -5.37 -14.17
CA ALA A 206 -13.50 -4.75 -12.96
C ALA A 206 -14.92 -4.19 -13.19
N THR A 207 -15.24 -3.74 -14.41
CA THR A 207 -16.55 -3.19 -14.77
C THR A 207 -17.57 -4.29 -15.09
N THR A 208 -17.12 -5.39 -15.70
CA THR A 208 -17.97 -6.51 -16.15
C THR A 208 -18.16 -7.59 -15.08
N GLY A 209 -17.60 -7.41 -13.88
CA GLY A 209 -17.66 -8.41 -12.82
C GLY A 209 -16.73 -9.61 -13.07
N GLY A 210 -15.64 -9.40 -13.81
CA GLY A 210 -14.54 -10.32 -14.02
C GLY A 210 -14.55 -11.08 -15.33
N ARG A 211 -15.66 -11.08 -16.07
CA ARG A 211 -15.76 -11.75 -17.38
C ARG A 211 -15.30 -10.84 -18.51
N LEU A 212 -14.44 -11.33 -19.38
CA LEU A 212 -13.97 -10.65 -20.57
C LEU A 212 -14.40 -11.39 -21.83
N ASN A 213 -15.24 -10.72 -22.62
CA ASN A 213 -15.66 -11.18 -23.94
C ASN A 213 -14.86 -10.44 -25.02
N LYS A 214 -14.38 -11.14 -26.06
CA LYS A 214 -13.61 -10.52 -27.16
C LYS A 214 -14.35 -9.36 -27.82
N ARG A 215 -15.68 -9.51 -28.02
CA ARG A 215 -16.54 -8.47 -28.63
C ARG A 215 -16.59 -7.20 -27.77
N GLU A 216 -16.64 -7.36 -26.46
CA GLU A 216 -16.71 -6.25 -25.50
C GLU A 216 -15.36 -5.55 -25.39
N VAL A 217 -14.26 -6.32 -25.29
CA VAL A 217 -12.91 -5.76 -25.34
C VAL A 217 -12.69 -4.96 -26.62
N ARG A 218 -13.11 -5.50 -27.77
CA ARG A 218 -13.05 -4.78 -29.05
C ARG A 218 -13.86 -3.49 -29.03
N GLY A 219 -15.08 -3.53 -28.51
CA GLY A 219 -15.97 -2.37 -28.42
C GLY A 219 -15.43 -1.25 -27.51
N GLN A 220 -14.79 -1.60 -26.39
CA GLN A 220 -14.27 -0.63 -25.43
C GLN A 220 -12.87 -0.10 -25.78
N THR A 221 -12.02 -0.92 -26.40
CA THR A 221 -10.60 -0.57 -26.67
C THR A 221 -10.30 -0.19 -28.12
N GLY A 222 -11.16 -0.62 -29.07
CA GLY A 222 -10.89 -0.48 -30.50
C GLY A 222 -9.71 -1.32 -31.02
N TRP A 223 -9.22 -2.29 -30.25
CA TRP A 223 -8.06 -3.10 -30.64
C TRP A 223 -8.38 -4.07 -31.79
N GLY A 224 -7.36 -4.35 -32.60
CA GLY A 224 -7.41 -5.43 -33.59
C GLY A 224 -7.48 -6.81 -32.92
N GLU A 225 -8.10 -7.77 -33.60
CA GLU A 225 -8.33 -9.12 -33.06
C GLU A 225 -7.05 -9.82 -32.60
N ASP A 226 -5.95 -9.66 -33.34
CA ASP A 226 -4.68 -10.29 -32.98
C ASP A 226 -4.14 -9.78 -31.63
N ARG A 227 -4.25 -8.47 -31.37
CA ARG A 227 -3.84 -7.86 -30.10
C ARG A 227 -4.74 -8.32 -28.95
N ILE A 228 -6.05 -8.44 -29.18
CA ILE A 228 -6.99 -8.96 -28.18
C ILE A 228 -6.65 -10.42 -27.83
N ASN A 229 -6.41 -11.25 -28.85
CA ASN A 229 -6.07 -12.65 -28.64
C ASN A 229 -4.73 -12.81 -27.90
N VAL A 230 -3.70 -12.03 -28.25
CA VAL A 230 -2.42 -12.03 -27.55
C VAL A 230 -2.58 -11.54 -26.12
N GLY A 231 -3.23 -10.40 -25.89
CA GLY A 231 -3.43 -9.85 -24.54
C GLY A 231 -4.20 -10.80 -23.61
N LEU A 232 -5.28 -11.41 -24.10
CA LEU A 232 -6.04 -12.41 -23.34
C LEU A 232 -5.20 -13.67 -23.05
N ARG A 233 -4.41 -14.12 -24.03
CA ARG A 233 -3.51 -15.28 -23.86
C ARG A 233 -2.44 -15.00 -22.83
N ASP A 234 -1.81 -13.83 -22.87
CA ASP A 234 -0.75 -13.47 -21.94
C ASP A 234 -1.32 -13.35 -20.51
N CYS A 235 -2.52 -12.78 -20.35
CA CYS A 235 -3.22 -12.74 -19.06
C CYS A 235 -3.45 -14.15 -18.47
N VAL A 236 -3.84 -15.12 -19.28
CA VAL A 236 -4.15 -16.49 -18.83
C VAL A 236 -2.88 -17.33 -18.65
N MET A 237 -2.04 -17.42 -19.68
CA MET A 237 -0.97 -18.40 -19.78
C MET A 237 0.33 -17.93 -19.13
N GLU A 238 0.71 -16.67 -19.34
CA GLU A 238 1.99 -16.15 -18.86
C GLU A 238 1.88 -15.67 -17.41
N HIS A 239 0.77 -15.01 -17.07
CA HIS A 239 0.59 -14.41 -15.75
C HIS A 239 -0.42 -15.13 -14.84
N GLY A 240 -1.21 -16.08 -15.37
CA GLY A 240 -2.19 -16.81 -14.56
C GLY A 240 -3.29 -15.95 -13.95
N LEU A 241 -3.53 -14.74 -14.49
CA LEU A 241 -4.49 -13.76 -13.96
C LEU A 241 -5.94 -14.14 -14.26
N GLY A 242 -6.17 -15.00 -15.25
CA GLY A 242 -7.50 -15.40 -15.66
C GLY A 242 -7.61 -16.84 -16.11
N TRP A 243 -8.84 -17.35 -16.07
CA TRP A 243 -9.21 -18.72 -16.44
C TRP A 243 -10.08 -18.67 -17.69
N VAL A 244 -9.96 -19.69 -18.54
CA VAL A 244 -10.77 -19.80 -19.76
C VAL A 244 -12.05 -20.55 -19.44
N ASP A 245 -13.19 -19.97 -19.81
CA ASP A 245 -14.50 -20.60 -19.75
C ASP A 245 -14.89 -21.08 -21.15
N ASP A 246 -14.59 -22.35 -21.45
CA ASP A 246 -14.93 -22.98 -22.73
C ASP A 246 -16.44 -23.29 -22.87
N GLN A 247 -17.23 -23.18 -21.80
CA GLN A 247 -18.67 -23.48 -21.84
C GLN A 247 -19.48 -22.33 -22.42
N SER A 248 -18.92 -21.11 -22.46
CA SER A 248 -19.58 -19.96 -23.09
C SER A 248 -19.59 -20.03 -24.62
N PHE A 249 -18.85 -20.97 -25.22
CA PHE A 249 -18.87 -21.29 -26.65
C PHE A 249 -20.08 -22.17 -27.01
N ALA A 250 -21.29 -21.71 -26.67
CA ALA A 250 -22.52 -22.27 -27.21
C ALA A 250 -22.80 -21.60 -28.56
N PHE A 251 -22.82 -22.38 -29.64
CA PHE A 251 -23.01 -22.04 -31.07
C PHE A 251 -21.75 -21.79 -31.90
N ASP A 252 -21.07 -22.88 -32.30
CA ASP A 252 -20.97 -23.22 -33.74
C ASP A 252 -20.46 -24.66 -33.95
N HIS A 253 -21.31 -25.66 -33.68
CA HIS A 253 -20.98 -27.07 -33.95
C HIS A 253 -21.17 -27.46 -35.44
N LEU A 254 -21.38 -26.49 -36.35
CA LEU A 254 -21.72 -26.74 -37.76
C LEU A 254 -20.66 -26.33 -38.79
N SER A 255 -19.55 -25.70 -38.40
CA SER A 255 -18.43 -25.49 -39.33
C SER A 255 -17.20 -26.28 -38.87
N GLY A 256 -16.98 -27.44 -39.49
CA GLY A 256 -15.77 -28.23 -39.37
C GLY A 256 -14.57 -27.49 -39.96
N SER A 257 -14.03 -26.51 -39.21
CA SER A 257 -12.77 -25.86 -39.50
C SER A 257 -11.76 -26.22 -38.42
N GLY A 258 -10.55 -26.58 -38.87
CA GLY A 258 -9.51 -27.25 -38.11
C GLY A 258 -9.16 -26.61 -36.78
N VAL A 259 -8.72 -27.48 -35.86
CA VAL A 259 -8.25 -27.09 -34.54
C VAL A 259 -6.99 -26.23 -34.67
N VAL A 260 -7.14 -24.90 -34.55
CA VAL A 260 -5.99 -24.03 -34.27
C VAL A 260 -5.72 -24.13 -32.78
N GLU A 261 -4.68 -24.86 -32.42
CA GLU A 261 -4.31 -25.31 -31.07
C GLU A 261 -3.84 -24.16 -30.14
N ASN A 262 -3.89 -22.90 -30.59
CA ASN A 262 -3.31 -21.74 -29.92
C ASN A 262 -4.25 -20.54 -29.75
N GLN A 263 -5.56 -20.70 -29.95
CA GLN A 263 -6.54 -19.63 -29.73
C GLN A 263 -7.46 -19.93 -28.56
N ILE A 264 -7.61 -18.96 -27.65
CA ILE A 264 -8.64 -18.99 -26.60
C ILE A 264 -10.00 -18.97 -27.30
N ARG A 265 -10.80 -20.01 -27.11
CA ARG A 265 -12.11 -20.17 -27.78
C ARG A 265 -13.25 -19.57 -26.98
N GLY A 266 -13.22 -19.73 -25.65
CA GLY A 266 -14.22 -19.21 -24.73
C GLY A 266 -13.97 -17.78 -24.23
N ASP A 267 -14.81 -17.35 -23.30
CA ASP A 267 -14.61 -16.10 -22.58
C ASP A 267 -13.54 -16.28 -21.49
N VAL A 268 -12.89 -15.18 -21.11
CA VAL A 268 -11.83 -15.22 -20.09
C VAL A 268 -12.34 -14.58 -18.81
N TRP A 269 -12.19 -15.28 -17.70
CA TRP A 269 -12.50 -14.77 -16.37
C TRP A 269 -11.24 -14.30 -15.66
N ILE A 270 -11.12 -13.02 -15.38
CA ILE A 270 -10.04 -12.48 -14.55
C ILE A 270 -10.42 -12.63 -13.08
N ILE A 271 -9.79 -13.59 -12.41
CA ILE A 271 -10.13 -13.95 -11.02
C ILE A 271 -9.82 -12.82 -10.04
N ALA A 272 -8.77 -12.06 -10.30
CA ALA A 272 -8.44 -10.89 -9.48
C ALA A 272 -9.58 -9.84 -9.48
N ALA A 273 -10.39 -9.76 -10.53
CA ALA A 273 -11.51 -8.82 -10.65
C ALA A 273 -12.83 -9.35 -10.06
N THR A 274 -12.88 -10.63 -9.66
CA THR A 274 -14.08 -11.29 -9.13
C THR A 274 -14.04 -11.47 -7.62
N ASN A 275 -15.22 -11.40 -6.96
CA ASN A 275 -15.42 -11.97 -5.62
C ASN A 275 -15.73 -13.47 -5.78
N PHE A 276 -14.77 -14.31 -6.20
CA PHE A 276 -15.00 -15.74 -6.03
C PHE A 276 -14.88 -16.08 -4.55
N GLU A 277 -16.03 -16.18 -3.88
CA GLU A 277 -16.15 -16.99 -2.68
C GLU A 277 -15.96 -18.44 -3.11
N VAL A 278 -14.72 -18.90 -3.08
CA VAL A 278 -14.45 -20.35 -3.11
C VAL A 278 -14.92 -20.87 -1.76
N VAL A 279 -16.11 -21.47 -1.75
CA VAL A 279 -16.67 -22.28 -0.67
C VAL A 279 -15.79 -23.50 -0.43
#